data_AF-A0A9X3IVE4-F1
#
_entry.id   AF-A0A9X3IVE4-F1
#
_cell.length_a   1.000
_cell.length_b   1.000
_cell.length_c   1.000
_cell.angle_alpha   90.00
_cell.angle_beta   90.00
_cell.angle_gamma   90.00
#
_symmetry.space_group_name_H-M   'P 1'
#
loop_
_entity.id
_entity.type
_entity.pdbx_description
1 polymer ?
#
loop_
_entity_poly.entity_id
_entity_poly.type
_entity_poly.pdbx_seq_one_letter_code
_entity_poly.pdbx_strand_id
1 'polypeptide(L)'
;MASPRQPFGAAWAAGARAPLALGLRALRVRQWAHFVPLPLAGAPLGDMLSGTCSMRPVLWGILAGALCLACAYGLNAHGDRGADAPGKNPLVGTDVGSAAVVPALACGALAMVAAGHSGGPGAAAVSLATGALYSVGPRLKRLPGVGTLANAAIFAPLLALVGTPRTPGFWGMSLVFTALLLQNQLVHERADVGEDRRAGAYTTAQWLGPAGVTAAGRWLAVGGSLAAATLLGPWAALGGATGLAFGAWLIGQADPARARRRHRALALATGAAIYALAPGGAG
;
A
#
# COMPACT_ATOMS: atom_id res chain seq x y z
N MET A 1 -49.06 -7.11 -36.03
CA MET A 1 -47.65 -6.69 -36.19
C MET A 1 -46.96 -6.82 -34.84
N ALA A 2 -46.07 -7.80 -34.67
CA ALA A 2 -45.34 -8.01 -33.43
C ALA A 2 -44.13 -7.06 -33.39
N SER A 3 -44.03 -6.26 -32.33
CA SER A 3 -42.85 -5.43 -32.07
C SER A 3 -41.62 -6.34 -31.90
N PRO A 4 -40.53 -6.15 -32.68
CA PRO A 4 -39.33 -6.96 -32.54
C PRO A 4 -38.78 -6.74 -31.13
N ARG A 5 -38.75 -7.82 -30.32
CA ARG A 5 -38.11 -7.84 -29.01
C ARG A 5 -36.65 -7.44 -29.20
N GLN A 6 -36.30 -6.21 -28.84
CA GLN A 6 -34.89 -5.85 -28.74
C GLN A 6 -34.24 -6.80 -27.72
N PRO A 7 -33.10 -7.43 -28.06
CA PRO A 7 -32.45 -8.37 -27.18
C PRO A 7 -32.04 -7.65 -25.91
N PHE A 8 -32.71 -8.00 -24.81
CA PHE A 8 -32.53 -7.45 -23.46
C PHE A 8 -31.05 -7.38 -23.03
N GLY A 9 -30.21 -8.26 -23.59
CA GLY A 9 -28.77 -8.30 -23.32
C GLY A 9 -27.93 -7.17 -23.91
N ALA A 10 -28.31 -6.56 -25.05
CA ALA A 10 -27.46 -5.57 -25.73
C ALA A 10 -27.48 -4.20 -25.02
N ALA A 11 -28.65 -3.76 -24.58
CA ALA A 11 -28.81 -2.50 -23.85
C ALA A 11 -28.20 -2.58 -22.43
N TRP A 12 -28.35 -3.73 -21.76
CA TRP A 12 -27.74 -3.97 -20.45
C TRP A 12 -26.20 -4.02 -20.52
N ALA A 13 -25.65 -4.71 -21.54
CA ALA A 13 -24.21 -4.77 -21.74
C ALA A 13 -23.60 -3.39 -22.06
N ALA A 14 -24.32 -2.51 -22.77
CA ALA A 14 -23.87 -1.15 -23.03
C ALA A 14 -23.90 -0.29 -21.75
N GLY A 15 -24.95 -0.41 -20.92
CA GLY A 15 -25.10 0.34 -19.67
C GLY A 15 -24.08 -0.02 -18.59
N ALA A 16 -23.66 -1.30 -18.49
CA ALA A 16 -22.72 -1.76 -17.46
C ALA A 16 -21.24 -1.47 -17.80
N ARG A 17 -20.88 -1.28 -19.07
CA ARG A 17 -19.49 -1.07 -19.51
C ARG A 17 -18.85 0.19 -18.95
N ALA A 18 -19.60 1.30 -18.94
CA ALA A 18 -19.07 2.58 -18.46
C ALA A 18 -18.74 2.56 -16.95
N PRO A 19 -19.62 2.09 -16.05
CA PRO A 19 -19.30 1.90 -14.64
C PRO A 19 -18.12 0.96 -14.38
N LEU A 20 -18.03 -0.15 -15.13
CA LEU A 20 -16.91 -1.10 -15.00
C LEU A 20 -15.58 -0.48 -15.44
N ALA A 21 -15.55 0.24 -16.55
CA ALA A 21 -14.35 0.94 -17.01
C ALA A 21 -13.90 2.01 -16.00
N LEU A 22 -14.84 2.75 -15.41
CA LEU A 22 -14.57 3.70 -14.34
C LEU A 22 -14.07 2.99 -13.07
N GLY A 23 -14.66 1.85 -12.70
CA GLY A 23 -14.19 1.01 -11.59
C GLY A 23 -12.77 0.50 -11.78
N LEU A 24 -12.40 0.07 -12.99
CA LEU A 24 -11.02 -0.33 -13.33
C LEU A 24 -10.05 0.84 -13.21
N ARG A 25 -10.43 2.04 -13.66
CA ARG A 25 -9.63 3.26 -13.46
C ARG A 25 -9.50 3.62 -11.98
N ALA A 26 -10.54 3.36 -11.19
CA ALA A 26 -10.56 3.62 -9.75
C ALA A 26 -9.61 2.72 -8.95
N LEU A 27 -9.10 1.62 -9.53
CA LEU A 27 -8.03 0.81 -8.93
C LEU A 27 -6.71 1.58 -8.83
N ARG A 28 -6.50 2.66 -9.61
CA ARG A 28 -5.37 3.61 -9.50
C ARG A 28 -3.97 2.94 -9.47
N VAL A 29 -3.73 1.94 -10.33
CA VAL A 29 -2.50 1.12 -10.38
C VAL A 29 -1.21 1.93 -10.24
N ARG A 30 -1.09 3.06 -10.95
CA ARG A 30 0.10 3.94 -10.91
C ARG A 30 0.45 4.44 -9.50
N GLN A 31 -0.52 4.53 -8.60
CA GLN A 31 -0.32 5.05 -7.25
C GLN A 31 0.33 4.02 -6.32
N TRP A 32 0.20 2.72 -6.60
CA TRP A 32 0.69 1.65 -5.73
C TRP A 32 1.61 0.62 -6.40
N ALA A 33 1.85 0.71 -7.71
CA ALA A 33 2.69 -0.24 -8.45
C ALA A 33 4.10 -0.47 -7.83
N HIS A 34 4.66 0.53 -7.18
CA HIS A 34 5.96 0.43 -6.50
C HIS A 34 5.96 -0.46 -5.24
N PHE A 35 4.79 -0.87 -4.73
CA PHE A 35 4.66 -1.85 -3.65
C PHE A 35 4.49 -3.29 -4.15
N VAL A 36 4.30 -3.50 -5.46
CA VAL A 36 4.16 -4.84 -6.05
C VAL A 36 5.33 -5.77 -5.72
N PRO A 37 6.59 -5.30 -5.63
CA PRO A 37 7.71 -6.17 -5.27
C PRO A 37 7.79 -6.55 -3.79
N LEU A 38 6.95 -6.03 -2.88
CA LEU A 38 7.05 -6.30 -1.44
C LEU A 38 7.13 -7.79 -1.06
N PRO A 39 6.37 -8.71 -1.69
CA PRO A 39 6.45 -10.13 -1.36
C PRO A 39 7.82 -10.75 -1.60
N LEU A 40 8.69 -10.14 -2.42
CA LEU A 40 10.07 -10.59 -2.59
C LEU A 40 10.83 -10.63 -1.26
N ALA A 41 10.47 -9.78 -0.30
CA ALA A 41 11.09 -9.77 1.02
C ALA A 41 10.98 -11.12 1.75
N GLY A 42 9.96 -11.93 1.47
CA GLY A 42 9.77 -13.25 2.06
C GLY A 42 10.62 -14.36 1.43
N ALA A 43 11.23 -14.12 0.26
CA ALA A 43 12.07 -15.06 -0.47
C ALA A 43 13.55 -14.65 -0.42
N PRO A 44 14.50 -15.52 -0.04
CA PRO A 44 15.92 -15.19 -0.05
C PRO A 44 16.43 -14.94 -1.47
N LEU A 45 17.14 -13.83 -1.69
CA LEU A 45 17.66 -13.46 -3.01
C LEU A 45 18.69 -14.48 -3.54
N GLY A 46 19.59 -14.96 -2.69
CA GLY A 46 20.57 -15.99 -3.04
C GLY A 46 19.92 -17.29 -3.52
N ASP A 47 18.82 -17.71 -2.89
CA ASP A 47 18.09 -18.90 -3.32
C ASP A 47 17.39 -18.70 -4.67
N MET A 48 16.88 -17.49 -4.93
CA MET A 48 16.30 -17.15 -6.23
C MET A 48 17.37 -17.10 -7.33
N LEU A 49 18.54 -16.53 -7.05
CA LEU A 49 19.63 -16.42 -8.02
C LEU A 49 20.30 -17.77 -8.31
N SER A 50 20.40 -18.64 -7.30
CA SER A 50 20.93 -20.00 -7.46
C SER A 50 19.92 -21.01 -8.03
N GLY A 51 18.64 -20.61 -8.13
CA GLY A 51 17.57 -21.47 -8.63
C GLY A 51 17.10 -22.54 -7.62
N THR A 52 17.51 -22.46 -6.36
CA THR A 52 17.09 -23.37 -5.29
C THR A 52 15.73 -22.98 -4.70
N CYS A 53 15.28 -21.74 -4.92
CA CYS A 53 13.94 -21.28 -4.55
C CYS A 53 12.90 -21.64 -5.62
N SER A 54 11.76 -22.19 -5.20
CA SER A 54 10.59 -22.26 -6.09
C SER A 54 10.05 -20.85 -6.34
N MET A 55 10.08 -20.39 -7.59
CA MET A 55 9.56 -19.07 -7.96
C MET A 55 8.03 -19.00 -7.94
N ARG A 56 7.33 -20.14 -7.94
CA ARG A 56 5.87 -20.19 -8.04
C ARG A 56 5.18 -19.49 -6.87
N PRO A 57 5.46 -19.81 -5.59
CA PRO A 57 4.86 -19.09 -4.45
C PRO A 57 5.17 -17.58 -4.46
N VAL A 58 6.36 -17.19 -4.93
CA VAL A 58 6.78 -15.79 -5.03
C VAL A 58 5.90 -15.03 -6.03
N LEU A 59 5.70 -15.58 -7.23
CA LEU A 59 4.85 -14.97 -8.25
C LEU A 59 3.39 -14.88 -7.80
N TRP A 60 2.87 -15.93 -7.15
CA TRP A 60 1.53 -15.89 -6.55
C TRP A 60 1.42 -14.84 -5.45
N GLY A 61 2.46 -14.65 -4.63
CA GLY A 61 2.52 -13.62 -3.59
C GLY A 61 2.50 -12.22 -4.19
N ILE A 62 3.28 -11.97 -5.24
CA ILE A 62 3.29 -10.70 -5.99
C ILE A 62 1.91 -10.39 -6.57
N LEU A 63 1.27 -11.39 -7.20
CA LEU A 63 -0.09 -11.25 -7.73
C LEU A 63 -1.10 -10.96 -6.61
N ALA A 64 -1.05 -11.71 -5.50
CA ALA A 64 -1.90 -11.49 -4.34
C ALA A 64 -1.75 -10.06 -3.80
N GLY A 65 -0.51 -9.58 -3.67
CA GLY A 65 -0.22 -8.22 -3.19
C GLY A 65 -0.77 -7.14 -4.12
N ALA A 66 -0.57 -7.29 -5.44
CA ALA A 66 -1.14 -6.37 -6.42
C ALA A 66 -2.68 -6.35 -6.36
N LEU A 67 -3.32 -7.50 -6.19
CA LEU A 67 -4.78 -7.61 -6.08
C LEU A 67 -5.32 -7.05 -4.75
N CYS A 68 -4.63 -7.27 -3.63
CA CYS A 68 -4.95 -6.63 -2.35
C CYS A 68 -4.93 -5.10 -2.47
N LEU A 69 -3.88 -4.55 -3.11
CA LEU A 69 -3.75 -3.11 -3.31
C LEU A 69 -4.80 -2.56 -4.29
N ALA A 70 -5.10 -3.28 -5.38
CA ALA A 70 -6.18 -2.91 -6.29
C ALA A 70 -7.53 -2.84 -5.56
N CYS A 71 -7.84 -3.83 -4.72
CA CYS A 71 -9.04 -3.83 -3.88
C CYS A 71 -9.05 -2.61 -2.94
N ALA A 72 -7.98 -2.42 -2.16
CA ALA A 72 -7.89 -1.32 -1.19
C ALA A 72 -8.05 0.06 -1.84
N TYR A 73 -7.37 0.32 -2.97
CA TYR A 73 -7.49 1.59 -3.69
C TYR A 73 -8.85 1.77 -4.37
N GLY A 74 -9.44 0.69 -4.90
CA GLY A 74 -10.79 0.73 -5.49
C GLY A 74 -11.86 1.05 -4.45
N LEU A 75 -11.81 0.38 -3.28
CA LEU A 75 -12.68 0.67 -2.15
C LEU A 75 -12.47 2.10 -1.62
N ASN A 76 -11.21 2.55 -1.54
CA ASN A 76 -10.88 3.91 -1.14
C ASN A 76 -11.47 4.95 -2.11
N ALA A 77 -11.30 4.74 -3.42
CA ALA A 77 -11.85 5.63 -4.44
C ALA A 77 -13.38 5.68 -4.38
N HIS A 78 -14.04 4.55 -4.11
CA HIS A 78 -15.49 4.52 -3.94
C HIS A 78 -15.93 5.28 -2.67
N GLY A 79 -15.28 5.04 -1.53
CA GLY A 79 -15.59 5.70 -0.26
C GLY A 79 -15.29 7.21 -0.22
N ASP A 80 -14.35 7.68 -1.04
CA ASP A 80 -13.93 9.08 -1.09
C ASP A 80 -14.54 9.88 -2.24
N ARG A 81 -15.39 9.28 -3.08
CA ARG A 81 -15.95 9.95 -4.27
C ARG A 81 -16.63 11.30 -4.02
N GLY A 82 -17.17 11.52 -2.82
CA GLY A 82 -17.81 12.78 -2.43
C GLY A 82 -16.89 13.80 -1.76
N ALA A 83 -15.65 13.42 -1.44
CA ALA A 83 -14.67 14.26 -0.73
C ALA A 83 -13.42 14.56 -1.57
N ASP A 84 -13.05 13.64 -2.47
CA ASP A 84 -11.89 13.78 -3.34
C ASP A 84 -12.04 14.95 -4.33
N ALA A 85 -10.93 15.62 -4.62
CA ALA A 85 -10.89 16.64 -5.67
C ALA A 85 -11.07 16.04 -7.10
N PRO A 86 -11.65 16.79 -8.05
CA PRO A 86 -11.71 16.40 -9.46
C PRO A 86 -10.32 16.06 -10.01
N GLY A 87 -10.22 14.99 -10.81
CA GLY A 87 -8.96 14.52 -11.41
C GLY A 87 -8.12 13.57 -10.54
N LYS A 88 -8.25 13.61 -9.20
CA LYS A 88 -7.62 12.63 -8.28
C LYS A 88 -8.35 11.29 -8.32
N ASN A 89 -9.66 11.35 -8.44
CA ASN A 89 -10.57 10.21 -8.38
C ASN A 89 -11.44 10.15 -9.64
N PRO A 90 -11.39 9.06 -10.43
CA PRO A 90 -12.22 8.93 -11.62
C PRO A 90 -13.71 8.80 -11.32
N LEU A 91 -14.11 8.60 -10.04
CA LEU A 91 -15.51 8.45 -9.63
C LEU A 91 -16.16 9.77 -9.14
N VAL A 92 -15.40 10.86 -9.04
CA VAL A 92 -15.93 12.17 -8.62
C VAL A 92 -16.86 12.72 -9.68
N GLY A 93 -18.06 13.15 -9.26
CA GLY A 93 -19.07 13.73 -10.16
C GLY A 93 -19.74 12.74 -11.11
N THR A 94 -19.49 11.44 -10.97
CA THR A 94 -20.09 10.40 -11.82
C THR A 94 -21.10 9.58 -11.03
N ASP A 95 -22.29 9.37 -11.60
CA ASP A 95 -23.25 8.40 -11.07
C ASP A 95 -22.93 7.00 -11.61
N VAL A 96 -22.12 6.26 -10.84
CA VAL A 96 -21.58 4.95 -11.26
C VAL A 96 -22.29 3.76 -10.63
N GLY A 97 -23.36 4.00 -9.86
CA GLY A 97 -24.05 2.96 -9.09
C GLY A 97 -23.10 2.08 -8.27
N SER A 98 -23.57 0.88 -7.90
CA SER A 98 -22.74 -0.13 -7.22
C SER A 98 -21.78 -0.85 -8.17
N ALA A 99 -22.02 -0.83 -9.49
CA ALA A 99 -21.23 -1.55 -10.47
C ALA A 99 -19.74 -1.14 -10.49
N ALA A 100 -19.41 0.11 -10.16
CA ALA A 100 -18.02 0.57 -10.08
C ALA A 100 -17.21 -0.07 -8.93
N VAL A 101 -17.85 -0.68 -7.92
CA VAL A 101 -17.14 -1.38 -6.83
C VAL A 101 -16.77 -2.82 -7.21
N VAL A 102 -17.45 -3.39 -8.21
CA VAL A 102 -17.29 -4.80 -8.61
C VAL A 102 -15.84 -5.15 -8.93
N PRO A 103 -15.07 -4.35 -9.71
CA PRO A 103 -13.67 -4.66 -9.97
C PRO A 103 -12.83 -4.75 -8.68
N ALA A 104 -13.07 -3.87 -7.70
CA ALA A 104 -12.35 -3.88 -6.43
C ALA A 104 -12.64 -5.16 -5.62
N LEU A 105 -13.91 -5.55 -5.52
CA LEU A 105 -14.32 -6.78 -4.82
C LEU A 105 -13.79 -8.03 -5.53
N ALA A 106 -13.83 -8.06 -6.87
CA ALA A 106 -13.26 -9.15 -7.66
C ALA A 106 -11.75 -9.28 -7.40
N CYS A 107 -11.02 -8.17 -7.35
CA CYS A 107 -9.61 -8.19 -6.95
C CYS A 107 -9.42 -8.74 -5.54
N GLY A 108 -10.27 -8.37 -4.57
CA GLY A 108 -10.20 -8.90 -3.21
C GLY A 108 -10.39 -10.42 -3.14
N ALA A 109 -11.39 -10.95 -3.85
CA ALA A 109 -11.63 -12.39 -3.92
C ALA A 109 -10.46 -13.13 -4.60
N LEU A 110 -9.98 -12.62 -5.73
CA LEU A 110 -8.83 -13.20 -6.44
C LEU A 110 -7.53 -13.10 -5.63
N ALA A 111 -7.36 -12.05 -4.81
CA ALA A 111 -6.22 -11.92 -3.92
C ALA A 111 -6.15 -13.07 -2.91
N MET A 112 -7.29 -13.48 -2.34
CA MET A 112 -7.34 -14.60 -1.41
C MET A 112 -7.01 -15.93 -2.08
N VAL A 113 -7.48 -16.14 -3.32
CA VAL A 113 -7.13 -17.34 -4.11
C VAL A 113 -5.62 -17.36 -4.40
N ALA A 114 -5.06 -16.24 -4.86
CA ALA A 114 -3.62 -16.12 -5.11
C ALA A 114 -2.81 -16.33 -3.81
N ALA A 115 -3.26 -15.76 -2.69
CA ALA A 115 -2.60 -15.88 -1.40
C ALA A 115 -2.63 -17.31 -0.84
N GLY A 116 -3.68 -18.08 -1.13
CA GLY A 116 -3.73 -19.51 -0.83
C GLY A 116 -2.64 -20.30 -1.54
N HIS A 117 -2.33 -19.94 -2.79
CA HIS A 117 -1.26 -20.59 -3.56
C HIS A 117 0.15 -20.13 -3.16
N SER A 118 0.28 -18.91 -2.62
CA SER A 118 1.56 -18.39 -2.14
C SER A 118 1.88 -18.79 -0.70
N GLY A 119 0.89 -19.29 0.05
CA GLY A 119 1.01 -19.66 1.47
C GLY A 119 0.78 -18.49 2.44
N GLY A 120 0.37 -17.31 1.95
CA GLY A 120 0.16 -16.10 2.75
C GLY A 120 -1.29 -15.64 2.93
N PRO A 121 -2.32 -16.51 3.07
CA PRO A 121 -3.72 -16.06 3.13
C PRO A 121 -4.01 -15.20 4.37
N GLY A 122 -3.33 -15.43 5.50
CA GLY A 122 -3.48 -14.61 6.70
C GLY A 122 -3.03 -13.16 6.47
N ALA A 123 -1.89 -12.96 5.81
CA ALA A 123 -1.39 -11.64 5.44
C ALA A 123 -2.35 -10.90 4.49
N ALA A 124 -2.87 -11.61 3.47
CA ALA A 124 -3.87 -11.04 2.56
C ALA A 124 -5.16 -10.66 3.29
N ALA A 125 -5.64 -11.53 4.19
CA ALA A 125 -6.84 -11.28 4.98
C ALA A 125 -6.70 -10.02 5.86
N VAL A 126 -5.57 -9.86 6.56
CA VAL A 126 -5.31 -8.65 7.37
C VAL A 126 -5.29 -7.40 6.49
N SER A 127 -4.61 -7.45 5.33
CA SER A 127 -4.53 -6.32 4.42
C SER A 127 -5.90 -5.92 3.87
N LEU A 128 -6.69 -6.90 3.42
CA LEU A 128 -8.04 -6.69 2.86
C LEU A 128 -9.04 -6.19 3.91
N ALA A 129 -9.09 -6.85 5.07
CA ALA A 129 -9.96 -6.46 6.18
C ALA A 129 -9.64 -5.04 6.64
N THR A 130 -8.35 -4.73 6.83
CA THR A 130 -7.92 -3.38 7.19
C THR A 130 -8.25 -2.37 6.09
N GLY A 131 -8.04 -2.70 4.81
CA GLY A 131 -8.40 -1.85 3.68
C GLY A 131 -9.89 -1.51 3.62
N ALA A 132 -10.75 -2.49 3.94
CA ALA A 132 -12.19 -2.30 4.06
C ALA A 132 -12.55 -1.38 5.24
N LEU A 133 -12.01 -1.63 6.44
CA LEU A 133 -12.24 -0.79 7.63
C LEU A 133 -11.71 0.64 7.46
N TYR A 134 -10.58 0.78 6.76
CA TYR A 134 -9.93 2.05 6.44
C TYR A 134 -10.79 2.92 5.52
N SER A 135 -11.44 2.30 4.53
CA SER A 135 -12.12 3.01 3.44
C SER A 135 -13.64 3.09 3.55
N VAL A 136 -14.29 1.96 3.83
CA VAL A 136 -15.76 1.78 3.74
C VAL A 136 -16.39 1.58 5.11
N GLY A 137 -15.71 0.89 6.04
CA GLY A 137 -16.19 0.62 7.40
C GLY A 137 -16.24 1.89 8.28
N PRO A 138 -15.77 1.87 9.55
CA PRO A 138 -15.78 3.08 10.40
C PRO A 138 -14.86 4.22 9.90
N ARG A 139 -14.30 4.08 8.68
CA ARG A 139 -13.41 5.04 8.00
C ARG A 139 -12.24 5.43 8.87
N LEU A 140 -11.49 4.42 9.32
CA LEU A 140 -10.39 4.56 10.28
C LEU A 140 -9.36 5.63 9.88
N LYS A 141 -9.19 5.87 8.57
CA LYS A 141 -8.30 6.92 8.05
C LYS A 141 -8.60 8.34 8.54
N ARG A 142 -9.81 8.59 9.04
CA ARG A 142 -10.23 9.89 9.57
C ARG A 142 -9.82 10.13 11.02
N LEU A 143 -9.29 9.11 11.69
CA LEU A 143 -8.95 9.13 13.11
C LEU A 143 -7.44 9.31 13.30
N PRO A 144 -7.01 10.19 14.23
CA PRO A 144 -5.60 10.45 14.46
C PRO A 144 -4.94 9.22 15.10
N GLY A 145 -3.72 8.90 14.67
CA GLY A 145 -2.98 7.69 15.02
C GLY A 145 -3.54 6.44 14.34
N VAL A 146 -4.82 6.15 14.51
CA VAL A 146 -5.48 4.93 14.02
C VAL A 146 -5.45 4.87 12.49
N GLY A 147 -5.71 5.96 11.79
CA GLY A 147 -5.61 6.00 10.33
C GLY A 147 -4.21 5.65 9.83
N THR A 148 -3.19 6.23 10.46
CA THR A 148 -1.79 5.98 10.10
C THR A 148 -1.37 4.53 10.39
N LEU A 149 -1.80 3.96 11.53
CA LEU A 149 -1.55 2.54 11.85
C LEU A 149 -2.33 1.58 10.94
N ALA A 150 -3.58 1.90 10.62
CA ALA A 150 -4.38 1.13 9.67
C ALA A 150 -3.75 1.16 8.26
N ASN A 151 -3.14 2.28 7.85
CA ASN A 151 -2.35 2.31 6.63
C ASN A 151 -1.18 1.31 6.69
N ALA A 152 -0.42 1.28 7.78
CA ALA A 152 0.62 0.29 7.97
C ALA A 152 0.10 -1.15 7.93
N ALA A 153 -1.04 -1.44 8.55
CA ALA A 153 -1.68 -2.76 8.53
C ALA A 153 -2.27 -3.15 7.15
N ILE A 154 -2.42 -2.21 6.21
CA ILE A 154 -2.72 -2.54 4.80
C ILE A 154 -1.46 -3.05 4.08
N PHE A 155 -0.32 -2.38 4.26
CA PHE A 155 0.87 -2.64 3.44
C PHE A 155 1.89 -3.59 4.08
N ALA A 156 2.13 -3.51 5.39
CA ALA A 156 3.15 -4.31 6.06
C ALA A 156 2.89 -5.83 5.96
N PRO A 157 1.65 -6.33 6.05
CA PRO A 157 1.39 -7.76 5.82
C PRO A 157 1.79 -8.24 4.43
N LEU A 158 1.85 -7.35 3.42
CA LEU A 158 2.18 -7.74 2.05
C LEU A 158 3.59 -8.32 1.92
N LEU A 159 4.52 -8.01 2.84
CA LEU A 159 5.85 -8.63 2.87
C LEU A 159 5.79 -10.14 3.18
N ALA A 160 4.76 -10.58 3.92
CA ALA A 160 4.57 -11.97 4.35
C ALA A 160 3.65 -12.78 3.42
N LEU A 161 3.44 -12.33 2.17
CA LEU A 161 2.55 -13.02 1.24
C LEU A 161 3.13 -14.32 0.68
N VAL A 162 4.44 -14.57 0.80
CA VAL A 162 5.09 -15.83 0.39
C VAL A 162 5.00 -16.91 1.49
N GLY A 163 4.10 -16.74 2.46
CA GLY A 163 3.92 -17.64 3.60
C GLY A 163 4.98 -17.44 4.68
N THR A 164 5.50 -18.53 5.24
CA THR A 164 6.54 -18.45 6.28
C THR A 164 7.79 -17.80 5.69
N PRO A 165 8.19 -16.60 6.15
CA PRO A 165 9.33 -15.89 5.58
C PRO A 165 10.61 -16.68 5.82
N ARG A 166 11.41 -16.86 4.77
CA ARG A 166 12.68 -17.60 4.83
C ARG A 166 13.90 -16.69 4.76
N THR A 167 13.73 -15.44 4.35
CA THR A 167 14.81 -14.47 4.22
C THR A 167 15.41 -14.13 5.59
N PRO A 168 16.73 -14.31 5.79
CA PRO A 168 17.40 -13.82 6.99
C PRO A 168 17.20 -12.30 7.12
N GLY A 169 16.89 -11.84 8.34
CA GLY A 169 16.60 -10.43 8.58
C GLY A 169 15.23 -9.95 8.13
N PHE A 170 14.30 -10.84 7.72
CA PHE A 170 12.93 -10.49 7.33
C PHE A 170 12.24 -9.52 8.29
N TRP A 171 12.34 -9.78 9.61
CA TRP A 171 11.74 -8.92 10.62
C TRP A 171 12.38 -7.54 10.69
N GLY A 172 13.70 -7.45 10.55
CA GLY A 172 14.42 -6.18 10.45
C GLY A 172 13.96 -5.38 9.22
N MET A 173 13.86 -6.03 8.06
CA MET A 173 13.34 -5.40 6.83
C MET A 173 11.90 -4.92 7.00
N SER A 174 11.05 -5.72 7.64
CA SER A 174 9.64 -5.40 7.90
C SER A 174 9.48 -4.18 8.82
N LEU A 175 10.33 -4.08 9.85
CA LEU A 175 10.33 -2.93 10.75
C LEU A 175 10.84 -1.66 10.07
N VAL A 176 11.93 -1.75 9.29
CA VAL A 176 12.44 -0.61 8.51
C VAL A 176 11.41 -0.17 7.46
N PHE A 177 10.80 -1.10 6.74
CA PHE A 177 9.72 -0.82 5.81
C PHE A 177 8.56 -0.12 6.50
N THR A 178 8.11 -0.63 7.65
CA THR A 178 6.99 -0.05 8.39
C THR A 178 7.30 1.37 8.86
N ALA A 179 8.51 1.62 9.36
CA ALA A 179 8.95 2.96 9.75
C ALA A 179 8.99 3.92 8.55
N LEU A 180 9.56 3.51 7.41
CA LEU A 180 9.55 4.31 6.17
C LEU A 180 8.12 4.56 5.65
N LEU A 181 7.25 3.55 5.72
CA LEU A 181 5.85 3.67 5.31
C LEU A 181 5.10 4.68 6.17
N LEU A 182 5.25 4.60 7.50
CA LEU A 182 4.65 5.55 8.44
C LEU A 182 5.19 6.97 8.22
N GLN A 183 6.49 7.11 7.98
CA GLN A 183 7.08 8.40 7.58
C GLN A 183 6.42 8.95 6.31
N ASN A 184 6.30 8.14 5.26
CA ASN A 184 5.64 8.54 4.02
C ASN A 184 4.16 8.89 4.22
N GLN A 185 3.46 8.16 5.10
CA GLN A 185 2.07 8.41 5.45
C GLN A 185 1.91 9.76 6.17
N LEU A 186 2.82 10.12 7.07
CA LEU A 186 2.82 11.43 7.71
C LEU A 186 3.06 12.57 6.71
N VAL A 187 3.96 12.39 5.72
CA VAL A 187 4.13 13.38 4.63
C VAL A 187 2.86 13.47 3.78
N HIS A 188 2.21 12.33 3.51
CA HIS A 188 0.96 12.28 2.75
C HIS A 188 -0.15 13.06 3.44
N GLU A 189 -0.38 12.81 4.73
CA GLU A 189 -1.41 13.51 5.50
C GLU A 189 -1.11 15.01 5.59
N ARG A 190 0.16 15.41 5.71
CA ARG A 190 0.54 16.84 5.64
C ARG A 190 0.25 17.47 4.28
N ALA A 191 0.48 16.75 3.18
CA ALA A 191 0.20 17.25 1.83
C ALA A 191 -1.30 17.43 1.59
N ASP A 192 -2.12 16.58 2.20
CA ASP A 192 -3.56 16.51 1.96
C ASP A 192 -4.39 17.23 3.05
N VAL A 193 -3.75 17.93 4.03
CA VAL A 193 -4.42 18.64 5.15
C VAL A 193 -5.62 19.49 4.71
N GLY A 194 -5.50 20.22 3.60
CA GLY A 194 -6.60 21.07 3.12
C GLY A 194 -7.78 20.26 2.59
N GLU A 195 -7.52 19.12 1.95
CA GLU A 195 -8.54 18.19 1.47
C GLU A 195 -9.18 17.43 2.63
N ASP A 196 -8.37 16.94 3.57
CA ASP A 196 -8.83 16.26 4.78
C ASP A 196 -9.77 17.14 5.61
N ARG A 197 -9.44 18.43 5.78
CA ARG A 197 -10.30 19.40 6.47
C ARG A 197 -11.65 19.58 5.78
N ARG A 198 -11.66 19.72 4.45
CA ARG A 198 -12.92 19.81 3.67
C ARG A 198 -13.75 18.53 3.77
N ALA A 199 -13.09 17.39 3.91
CA ALA A 199 -13.72 16.08 4.07
C ALA A 199 -14.18 15.77 5.50
N GLY A 200 -13.93 16.68 6.47
CA GLY A 200 -14.21 16.47 7.89
C GLY A 200 -13.36 15.35 8.51
N ALA A 201 -12.19 15.06 7.95
CA ALA A 201 -11.25 14.07 8.50
C ALA A 201 -10.30 14.74 9.50
N TYR A 202 -9.99 14.07 10.62
CA TYR A 202 -9.05 14.55 11.62
C TYR A 202 -7.83 13.61 11.68
N THR A 203 -6.93 13.79 10.71
CA THR A 203 -5.78 12.89 10.50
C THR A 203 -4.66 13.11 11.53
N THR A 204 -3.69 12.19 11.60
CA THR A 204 -2.55 12.28 12.54
C THR A 204 -1.74 13.55 12.31
N ALA A 205 -1.54 13.94 11.05
CA ALA A 205 -0.86 15.19 10.74
C ALA A 205 -1.61 16.44 11.25
N GLN A 206 -2.94 16.42 11.27
CA GLN A 206 -3.73 17.51 11.83
C GLN A 206 -3.64 17.56 13.35
N TRP A 207 -3.71 16.39 14.01
CA TRP A 207 -3.60 16.29 15.46
C TRP A 207 -2.23 16.72 15.98
N LEU A 208 -1.13 16.25 15.37
CA LEU A 208 0.24 16.53 15.81
C LEU A 208 0.73 17.92 15.38
N GLY A 209 0.17 18.47 14.30
CA GLY A 209 0.70 19.65 13.63
C GLY A 209 2.10 19.43 13.00
N PRO A 210 2.67 20.46 12.36
CA PRO A 210 3.93 20.32 11.60
C PRO A 210 5.13 19.87 12.46
N ALA A 211 5.25 20.43 13.66
CA ALA A 211 6.34 20.10 14.59
C ALA A 211 6.22 18.67 15.12
N GLY A 212 5.01 18.27 15.54
CA GLY A 212 4.75 16.92 16.03
C GLY A 212 4.94 15.86 14.94
N VAL A 213 4.54 16.12 13.70
CA VAL A 213 4.82 15.21 12.57
C VAL A 213 6.32 15.05 12.34
N THR A 214 7.09 16.14 12.40
CA THR A 214 8.55 16.08 12.25
C THR A 214 9.20 15.28 13.38
N ALA A 215 8.76 15.50 14.63
CA ALA A 215 9.22 14.73 15.78
C ALA A 215 8.88 13.24 15.66
N ALA A 216 7.66 12.89 15.27
CA ALA A 216 7.24 11.51 15.02
C ALA A 216 8.10 10.85 13.92
N GLY A 217 8.37 11.57 12.83
CA GLY A 217 9.25 11.11 11.77
C GLY A 217 10.68 10.77 12.24
N ARG A 218 11.24 11.60 13.13
CA ARG A 218 12.56 11.37 13.75
C ARG A 218 12.54 10.17 14.69
N TRP A 219 11.51 10.03 15.52
CA TRP A 219 11.37 8.87 16.41
C TRP A 219 11.22 7.56 15.64
N LEU A 220 10.46 7.56 14.54
CA LEU A 220 10.39 6.42 13.62
C LEU A 220 11.76 6.09 13.02
N ALA A 221 12.57 7.10 12.70
CA ALA A 221 13.92 6.88 12.19
C ALA A 221 14.84 6.26 13.26
N VAL A 222 14.80 6.76 14.49
CA VAL A 222 15.59 6.20 15.60
C VAL A 222 15.18 4.75 15.87
N GLY A 223 13.89 4.50 16.10
CA GLY A 223 13.38 3.15 16.38
C GLY A 223 13.66 2.17 15.24
N GLY A 224 13.43 2.58 13.99
CA GLY A 224 13.73 1.77 12.82
C GLY A 224 15.22 1.50 12.63
N SER A 225 16.10 2.47 12.95
CA SER A 225 17.55 2.29 12.85
C SER A 225 18.08 1.34 13.93
N LEU A 226 17.53 1.40 15.15
CA LEU A 226 17.83 0.44 16.21
C LEU A 226 17.37 -0.98 15.84
N ALA A 227 16.19 -1.12 15.26
CA ALA A 227 15.73 -2.40 14.72
C ALA A 227 16.63 -2.90 13.59
N ALA A 228 17.07 -2.02 12.69
CA ALA A 228 17.98 -2.36 11.61
C ALA A 228 19.34 -2.85 12.16
N ALA A 229 19.91 -2.14 13.14
CA ALA A 229 21.19 -2.50 13.75
C ALA A 229 21.15 -3.83 14.53
N THR A 230 19.99 -4.18 15.09
CA THR A 230 19.84 -5.40 15.89
C THR A 230 19.46 -6.63 15.06
N LEU A 231 18.72 -6.45 13.97
CA LEU A 231 18.10 -7.56 13.22
C LEU A 231 18.66 -7.75 11.81
N LEU A 232 19.55 -6.88 11.34
CA LEU A 232 20.16 -6.95 10.00
C LEU A 232 21.69 -7.02 10.10
N GLY A 233 22.33 -7.49 9.03
CA GLY A 233 23.79 -7.38 8.88
C GLY A 233 24.25 -5.92 8.79
N PRO A 234 25.52 -5.61 9.07
CA PRO A 234 26.01 -4.23 9.24
C PRO A 234 25.74 -3.33 8.03
N TRP A 235 25.91 -3.85 6.81
CA TRP A 235 25.67 -3.09 5.59
C TRP A 235 24.19 -2.80 5.34
N ALA A 236 23.33 -3.80 5.54
CA ALA A 236 21.88 -3.63 5.47
C ALA A 236 21.37 -2.68 6.57
N ALA A 237 21.92 -2.76 7.78
CA ALA A 237 21.62 -1.86 8.89
C ALA A 237 21.99 -0.41 8.56
N LEU A 238 23.19 -0.17 8.02
CA LEU A 238 23.64 1.15 7.60
C LEU A 238 22.74 1.73 6.49
N GLY A 239 22.39 0.91 5.48
CA GLY A 239 21.48 1.30 4.41
C GLY A 239 20.10 1.68 4.96
N GLY A 240 19.54 0.87 5.86
CA GLY A 240 18.25 1.16 6.49
C GLY A 240 18.25 2.40 7.36
N ALA A 241 19.27 2.58 8.20
CA ALA A 241 19.41 3.76 9.05
C ALA A 241 19.56 5.04 8.20
N THR A 242 20.34 4.99 7.13
CA THR A 242 20.52 6.13 6.20
C THR A 242 19.22 6.50 5.52
N GLY A 243 18.49 5.51 4.99
CA GLY A 243 17.18 5.73 4.37
C GLY A 243 16.15 6.32 5.34
N LEU A 244 16.10 5.81 6.57
CA LEU A 244 15.22 6.31 7.62
C LEU A 244 15.55 7.75 8.05
N ALA A 245 16.83 8.08 8.20
CA ALA A 245 17.29 9.42 8.53
C ALA A 245 16.94 10.42 7.43
N PHE A 246 17.19 10.07 6.16
CA PHE A 246 16.82 10.92 5.03
C PHE A 246 15.31 11.05 4.87
N GLY A 247 14.55 9.98 5.17
CA GLY A 247 13.10 10.00 5.22
C GLY A 247 12.57 10.97 6.27
N ALA A 248 13.16 10.96 7.48
CA ALA A 248 12.83 11.91 8.54
C ALA A 248 13.18 13.36 8.16
N TRP A 249 14.31 13.57 7.47
CA TRP A 249 14.68 14.89 6.93
C TRP A 249 13.66 15.39 5.90
N LEU A 250 13.19 14.52 4.99
CA LEU A 250 12.18 14.87 3.99
C LEU A 250 10.85 15.30 4.62
N ILE A 251 10.45 14.71 5.74
CA ILE A 251 9.24 15.13 6.48
C ILE A 251 9.32 16.59 6.91
N GLY A 252 10.51 17.08 7.29
CA GLY A 252 10.70 18.47 7.74
C GLY A 252 10.61 19.52 6.63
N GLN A 253 10.49 19.12 5.36
CA GLN A 253 10.51 20.04 4.22
C GLN A 253 9.23 20.90 4.13
N ALA A 254 9.38 22.09 3.54
CA ALA A 254 8.29 23.05 3.37
C ALA A 254 7.24 22.60 2.34
N ASP A 255 7.66 21.91 1.26
CA ASP A 255 6.77 21.36 0.23
C ASP A 255 6.51 19.86 0.48
N PRO A 256 5.38 19.50 1.12
CA PRO A 256 5.08 18.11 1.44
C PRO A 256 4.78 17.27 0.19
N ALA A 257 4.26 17.87 -0.89
CA ALA A 257 3.96 17.13 -2.12
C ALA A 257 5.25 16.68 -2.83
N ARG A 258 6.26 17.55 -2.89
CA ARG A 258 7.58 17.18 -3.42
C ARG A 258 8.31 16.22 -2.48
N ALA A 259 8.22 16.42 -1.16
CA ALA A 259 8.79 15.50 -0.17
C ALA A 259 8.22 14.08 -0.34
N ARG A 260 6.91 13.93 -0.51
CA ARG A 260 6.24 12.65 -0.74
C ARG A 260 6.79 11.90 -1.95
N ARG A 261 6.99 12.59 -3.08
CA ARG A 261 7.55 11.96 -4.30
C ARG A 261 8.97 11.46 -4.09
N ARG A 262 9.80 12.26 -3.42
CA ARG A 262 11.18 11.89 -3.08
C ARG A 262 11.24 10.75 -2.08
N HIS A 263 10.38 10.78 -1.07
CA HIS A 263 10.31 9.74 -0.03
C HIS A 263 9.95 8.39 -0.65
N ARG A 264 8.99 8.34 -1.58
CA ARG A 264 8.68 7.12 -2.33
C ARG A 264 9.92 6.52 -3.03
N ALA A 265 10.67 7.34 -3.75
CA ALA A 265 11.88 6.88 -4.46
C ALA A 265 12.95 6.38 -3.48
N LEU A 266 13.13 7.11 -2.38
CA LEU A 266 14.03 6.74 -1.29
C LEU A 266 13.63 5.40 -0.67
N ALA A 267 12.35 5.20 -0.35
CA ALA A 267 11.87 3.97 0.28
C ALA A 267 12.07 2.76 -0.62
N LEU A 268 11.83 2.91 -1.94
CA LEU A 268 12.10 1.86 -2.92
C LEU A 268 13.59 1.53 -2.99
N ALA A 269 14.45 2.54 -3.11
CA ALA A 269 15.91 2.34 -3.17
C ALA A 269 16.47 1.73 -1.87
N THR A 270 15.98 2.21 -0.72
CA THR A 270 16.36 1.69 0.60
C THR A 270 15.95 0.24 0.75
N GLY A 271 14.69 -0.10 0.40
CA GLY A 271 14.21 -1.48 0.45
C GLY A 271 15.00 -2.42 -0.45
N ALA A 272 15.29 -2.00 -1.69
CA ALA A 272 16.12 -2.78 -2.61
C ALA A 272 17.55 -3.00 -2.09
N ALA A 273 18.18 -1.94 -1.54
CA ALA A 273 19.52 -2.02 -0.98
C ALA A 273 19.58 -2.94 0.25
N ILE A 274 18.64 -2.80 1.19
CA ILE A 274 18.56 -3.68 2.37
C ILE A 274 18.36 -5.13 1.93
N TYR A 275 17.47 -5.39 0.98
CA TYR A 275 17.19 -6.74 0.50
C TYR A 275 18.40 -7.40 -0.15
N ALA A 276 19.16 -6.65 -0.95
CA ALA A 276 20.38 -7.14 -1.59
C ALA A 276 21.55 -7.34 -0.59
N LEU A 277 21.61 -6.53 0.47
CA LEU A 277 22.68 -6.56 1.47
C LEU A 277 22.35 -7.41 2.70
N ALA A 278 21.11 -7.89 2.82
CA ALA A 278 20.69 -8.77 3.91
C ALA A 278 21.47 -10.09 3.82
N PRO A 279 21.74 -10.77 4.95
CA PRO A 279 22.40 -12.07 4.92
C PRO A 279 21.60 -13.04 4.01
N GLY A 280 22.25 -13.62 3.00
CA GLY A 280 21.59 -14.40 1.94
C GLY A 280 21.24 -13.60 0.67
N GLY A 281 21.64 -12.33 0.58
CA GLY A 281 21.44 -11.44 -0.58
C GLY A 281 22.41 -11.70 -1.74
N ALA A 282 23.68 -11.91 -1.42
CA ALA A 282 24.75 -12.38 -2.29
C ALA A 282 25.96 -12.65 -1.39
N GLY A 283 26.22 -13.92 -1.11
CA GLY A 283 27.40 -14.40 -0.39
C GLY A 283 27.93 -15.61 -1.12
#